data_AF-A0A0Q5QB24-F1
#
_entry.id   AF-A0A0Q5QB24-F1
#
_cell.length_a   1.000
_cell.length_b   1.000
_cell.length_c   1.000
_cell.angle_alpha   90.00
_cell.angle_beta   90.00
_cell.angle_gamma   90.00
#
_symmetry.space_group_name_H-M   'P 1'
#
loop_
_entity.id
_entity.type
_entity.pdbx_description
1 polymer ?
#
loop_
_entity_poly.entity_id
_entity_poly.type
_entity_poly.pdbx_seq_one_letter_code
_entity_poly.pdbx_strand_id
1 'polypeptide(L)'
;MSFDSLGLSEPLLRAVIEQGYTTPTPIQSQAIPAVLNGGDLLAGAQTGTGKTAGFTLPILQRLSEAAAPAAGARRPVRALILTPTRELAAQVEESVRTYGKYLKLKSTVMFGGVGINPQIDALRRGVDIVVATPGRLLDHMQQKTIDLSKLEILVLDEADRMLDMGFIHDIKRVLAKLPPKRQNLLFSATFSDEIKTLADSLLDKPALIEVARRNSTVEAIAQKIHPVDRDKKRELLTHLIRQNNWFQVLVFSRTKHGANRLAEQLTKDGISALAIHGNKSQSARTRALAEFKDNTLQVLVATDIAARGIDIDQLPHVVNFDLPNVPEDYVHRIGRTGRAGATGEAVSLVCVDEHQLLKDIERLIKRPIPQEVIAGFEPDPTQKPEPILRRSQGGGGARQGSPRQGAPKQANGGGRGPAKPAHGAGNGNGGGGNGSRAPKPVAAKTGGNGGAPRKPEGARPAGALLGGKPRTEGGGAGRRDTPRTGQRGR
;
A
#
# COMPACT_ATOMS: atom_id res chain seq x y z
N MET A 1 -4.26 29.92 8.77
CA MET A 1 -4.21 29.17 10.05
C MET A 1 -2.91 28.37 10.03
N SER A 2 -2.03 28.49 11.04
CA SER A 2 -0.79 27.70 11.11
C SER A 2 -0.98 26.46 11.97
N PHE A 3 -0.05 25.49 11.91
CA PHE A 3 -0.10 24.31 12.77
C PHE A 3 -0.06 24.65 14.28
N ASP A 4 0.61 25.73 14.65
CA ASP A 4 0.73 26.17 16.06
C ASP A 4 -0.63 26.49 16.69
N SER A 5 -1.59 26.92 15.86
CA SER A 5 -2.96 27.22 16.31
C SER A 5 -3.86 25.99 16.50
N LEU A 6 -3.36 24.78 16.23
CA LEU A 6 -4.12 23.54 16.30
C LEU A 6 -3.99 22.78 17.63
N GLY A 7 -3.32 23.36 18.64
CA GLY A 7 -3.18 22.74 19.96
C GLY A 7 -2.16 21.60 20.03
N LEU A 8 -1.15 21.61 19.16
CA LEU A 8 -0.07 20.62 19.15
C LEU A 8 1.11 21.09 20.01
N SER A 9 1.79 20.15 20.67
CA SER A 9 2.99 20.42 21.47
C SER A 9 4.22 20.77 20.60
N GLU A 10 5.19 21.45 21.20
CA GLU A 10 6.47 21.83 20.55
C GLU A 10 7.19 20.64 19.86
N PRO A 11 7.29 19.44 20.47
CA PRO A 11 7.91 18.29 19.82
C PRO A 11 7.23 17.89 18.50
N LEU A 12 5.90 17.99 18.43
CA LEU A 12 5.13 17.67 17.22
C LEU A 12 5.27 18.77 16.17
N LEU A 13 5.16 20.04 16.58
CA LEU A 13 5.34 21.18 15.68
C LEU A 13 6.72 21.17 15.03
N ARG A 14 7.76 20.87 15.82
CA ARG A 14 9.12 20.70 15.31
C ARG A 14 9.21 19.61 14.23
N ALA A 15 8.61 18.44 14.47
CA ALA A 15 8.61 17.36 13.50
C ALA A 15 7.86 17.74 12.20
N VAL A 16 6.74 18.46 12.32
CA VAL A 16 5.95 18.98 11.17
C VAL A 16 6.75 19.98 10.34
N ILE A 17 7.44 20.92 10.99
CA ILE A 17 8.29 21.92 10.31
C ILE A 17 9.47 21.24 9.61
N GLU A 18 10.10 20.23 10.21
CA GLU A 18 11.19 19.46 9.58
C GLU A 18 10.74 18.70 8.32
N GLN A 19 9.45 18.34 8.21
CA GLN A 19 8.88 17.78 6.99
C GLN A 19 8.55 18.85 5.93
N GLY A 20 8.80 20.13 6.22
CA GLY A 20 8.51 21.25 5.33
C GLY A 20 7.04 21.67 5.32
N TYR A 21 6.23 21.21 6.27
CA TYR A 21 4.81 21.56 6.33
C TYR A 21 4.63 22.88 7.07
N THR A 22 4.12 23.89 6.38
CA THR A 22 3.90 25.23 6.93
C THR A 22 2.43 25.53 7.20
N THR A 23 1.53 24.97 6.39
CA THR A 23 0.09 25.23 6.44
C THR A 23 -0.69 23.92 6.51
N PRO A 24 -1.60 23.75 7.49
CA PRO A 24 -2.45 22.57 7.56
C PRO A 24 -3.43 22.54 6.38
N THR A 25 -3.66 21.34 5.85
CA THR A 25 -4.69 21.12 4.82
C THR A 25 -6.10 21.30 5.40
N PRO A 26 -7.14 21.51 4.57
CA PRO A 26 -8.51 21.68 5.07
C PRO A 26 -8.97 20.52 5.98
N ILE A 27 -8.58 19.28 5.67
CA ILE A 27 -8.92 18.12 6.52
C ILE A 27 -8.16 18.17 7.84
N GLN A 28 -6.88 18.56 7.85
CA GLN A 28 -6.07 18.67 9.06
C GLN A 28 -6.59 19.77 9.98
N SER A 29 -6.95 20.94 9.42
CA SER A 29 -7.46 22.08 10.21
C SER A 29 -8.75 21.79 10.98
N GLN A 30 -9.56 20.84 10.51
CA GLN A 30 -10.82 20.46 11.14
C GLN A 30 -10.66 19.16 11.96
N ALA A 31 -9.96 18.16 11.43
CA ALA A 31 -9.81 16.87 12.08
C ALA A 31 -8.91 16.94 13.32
N ILE A 32 -7.81 17.70 13.28
CA ILE A 32 -6.86 17.76 14.41
C ILE A 32 -7.56 18.24 15.69
N PRO A 33 -8.25 19.40 15.70
CA PRO A 33 -8.99 19.85 16.89
C PRO A 33 -10.11 18.88 17.30
N ALA A 34 -10.84 18.30 16.34
CA ALA A 34 -11.92 17.36 16.64
C ALA A 34 -11.40 16.10 17.36
N VAL A 35 -10.27 15.55 16.92
CA VAL A 35 -9.65 14.38 17.56
C VAL A 35 -9.08 14.73 18.93
N LEU A 36 -8.46 15.91 19.10
CA LEU A 36 -7.96 16.38 20.41
C LEU A 36 -9.08 16.51 21.45
N ASN A 37 -10.27 16.94 21.04
CA ASN A 37 -11.45 17.02 21.92
C ASN A 37 -11.96 15.65 22.40
N GLY A 38 -11.45 14.54 21.85
CA GLY A 38 -11.70 13.19 22.33
C GLY A 38 -13.00 12.53 21.85
N GLY A 39 -13.80 13.22 21.02
CA GLY A 39 -15.02 12.67 20.42
C GLY A 39 -14.75 11.84 19.16
N ASP A 40 -15.72 11.03 18.74
CA ASP A 40 -15.60 10.22 17.53
C ASP A 40 -15.64 11.10 16.27
N LEU A 41 -15.07 10.60 15.18
CA LEU A 41 -14.95 11.33 13.93
C LEU A 41 -15.30 10.46 12.74
N LEU A 42 -16.17 10.97 11.86
CA LEU A 42 -16.34 10.47 10.51
C LEU A 42 -15.83 11.55 9.54
N ALA A 43 -14.73 11.24 8.86
CA ALA A 43 -14.03 12.15 7.98
C ALA A 43 -14.03 11.65 6.52
N GLY A 44 -14.67 12.43 5.66
CA GLY A 44 -14.67 12.25 4.21
C GLY A 44 -13.58 13.07 3.54
N ALA A 45 -12.54 12.41 3.05
CA ALA A 45 -11.52 13.06 2.24
C ALA A 45 -10.78 12.05 1.34
N GLN A 46 -10.38 12.48 0.15
CA GLN A 46 -9.61 11.65 -0.79
C GLN A 46 -8.20 11.38 -0.26
N THR A 47 -7.51 10.36 -0.80
CA THR A 47 -6.06 10.16 -0.59
C THR A 47 -5.30 11.46 -0.93
N GLY A 48 -4.11 11.68 -0.36
CA GLY A 48 -3.28 12.86 -0.65
C GLY A 48 -3.80 14.19 -0.11
N THR A 49 -4.91 14.20 0.62
CA THR A 49 -5.42 15.42 1.30
C THR A 49 -4.77 15.66 2.66
N GLY A 50 -3.86 14.78 3.11
CA GLY A 50 -3.19 14.88 4.40
C GLY A 50 -3.94 14.24 5.57
N LYS A 51 -4.86 13.30 5.30
CA LYS A 51 -5.61 12.53 6.32
C LYS A 51 -4.70 11.90 7.38
N THR A 52 -3.58 11.31 6.95
CA THR A 52 -2.64 10.64 7.85
C THR A 52 -2.15 11.57 8.95
N ALA A 53 -1.66 12.77 8.62
CA ALA A 53 -1.29 13.76 9.62
C ALA A 53 -2.51 14.24 10.46
N GLY A 54 -3.69 14.30 9.84
CA GLY A 54 -4.95 14.68 10.48
C GLY A 54 -5.35 13.80 11.66
N PHE A 55 -5.06 12.49 11.64
CA PHE A 55 -5.28 11.61 12.79
C PHE A 55 -4.01 11.28 13.57
N THR A 56 -2.84 11.17 12.93
CA THR A 56 -1.60 10.77 13.65
C THR A 56 -1.11 11.85 14.61
N LEU A 57 -1.11 13.13 14.21
CA LEU A 57 -0.68 14.24 15.08
C LEU A 57 -1.49 14.32 16.39
N PRO A 58 -2.83 14.37 16.37
CA PRO A 58 -3.61 14.44 17.60
C PRO A 58 -3.55 13.14 18.41
N ILE A 59 -3.41 11.96 17.78
CA ILE A 59 -3.17 10.70 18.51
C ILE A 59 -1.85 10.77 19.28
N LEU A 60 -0.77 11.19 18.63
CA LEU A 60 0.54 11.34 19.25
C LEU A 60 0.51 12.35 20.41
N GLN A 61 -0.17 13.48 20.23
CA GLN A 61 -0.39 14.48 21.28
C GLN A 61 -1.04 13.83 22.51
N ARG A 62 -2.22 13.23 22.34
CA ARG A 62 -2.99 12.62 23.44
C ARG A 62 -2.21 11.51 24.16
N LEU A 63 -1.53 10.65 23.40
CA LEU A 63 -0.75 9.56 24.00
C LEU A 63 0.52 10.03 24.72
N SER A 64 1.05 11.21 24.35
CA SER A 64 2.22 11.81 24.98
C SER A 64 1.91 12.55 26.29
N GLU A 65 0.69 13.09 26.41
CA GLU A 65 0.21 13.74 27.63
C GLU A 65 -0.20 12.72 28.71
N ALA A 66 -0.62 11.52 28.30
CA ALA A 66 -0.89 10.43 29.23
C ALA A 66 0.38 10.02 29.98
N ALA A 67 0.25 9.76 31.28
CA ALA A 67 1.36 9.39 32.15
C ALA A 67 2.17 8.24 31.56
N ALA A 68 3.49 8.42 31.48
CA ALA A 68 4.40 7.38 31.03
C ALA A 68 4.21 6.13 31.91
N PRO A 69 4.24 4.91 31.32
CA PRO A 69 4.18 3.69 32.10
C PRO A 69 5.25 3.71 33.19
N ALA A 70 4.89 3.21 34.38
CA ALA A 70 5.82 3.07 35.49
C ALA A 70 7.10 2.33 35.04
N ALA A 71 8.25 2.69 35.62
CA ALA A 71 9.51 2.07 35.27
C ALA A 71 9.42 0.53 35.41
N GLY A 72 9.72 -0.20 34.33
CA GLY A 72 9.63 -1.66 34.27
C GLY A 72 8.27 -2.24 33.85
N ALA A 73 7.20 -1.43 33.76
CA ALA A 73 5.91 -1.88 33.25
C ALA A 73 5.94 -2.07 31.73
N ARG A 74 5.30 -3.14 31.24
CA ARG A 74 5.15 -3.37 29.80
C ARG A 74 4.24 -2.29 29.20
N ARG A 75 4.70 -1.64 28.13
CA ARG A 75 3.90 -0.64 27.39
C ARG A 75 2.68 -1.32 26.77
N PRO A 76 1.45 -0.88 27.11
CA PRO A 76 0.25 -1.40 26.49
C PRO A 76 0.02 -0.76 25.11
N VAL A 77 -0.66 -1.49 24.22
CA VAL A 77 -1.16 -0.92 22.97
C VAL A 77 -2.33 0.00 23.28
N ARG A 78 -2.16 1.30 23.03
CA ARG A 78 -3.14 2.36 23.32
C ARG A 78 -3.83 2.89 22.06
N ALA A 79 -3.18 2.81 20.89
CA ALA A 79 -3.81 3.14 19.62
C ALA A 79 -3.65 2.03 18.58
N LEU A 80 -4.71 1.80 17.81
CA LEU A 80 -4.79 0.83 16.73
C LEU A 80 -5.26 1.55 15.47
N ILE A 81 -4.47 1.47 14.41
CA ILE A 81 -4.81 2.01 13.10
C ILE A 81 -4.96 0.85 12.11
N LEU A 82 -6.18 0.62 11.63
CA LEU A 82 -6.47 -0.37 10.61
C LEU A 82 -6.41 0.25 9.22
N THR A 83 -5.75 -0.44 8.31
CA THR A 83 -5.55 -0.03 6.92
C THR A 83 -5.84 -1.20 5.98
N PRO A 84 -6.36 -0.98 4.75
CA PRO A 84 -6.72 -2.04 3.81
C PRO A 84 -5.51 -2.79 3.25
N THR A 85 -4.36 -2.15 3.14
CA THR A 85 -3.20 -2.70 2.42
C THR A 85 -1.94 -2.64 3.26
N ARG A 86 -0.99 -3.51 2.92
CA ARG A 86 0.31 -3.61 3.60
C ARG A 86 1.14 -2.35 3.37
N GLU A 87 1.01 -1.79 2.18
CA GLU A 87 1.70 -0.59 1.72
C GLU A 87 1.21 0.62 2.52
N LEU A 88 -0.11 0.79 2.64
CA LEU A 88 -0.67 1.86 3.46
C LEU A 88 -0.31 1.69 4.94
N ALA A 89 -0.35 0.45 5.46
CA ALA A 89 0.07 0.17 6.83
C ALA A 89 1.52 0.63 7.10
N ALA A 90 2.44 0.32 6.19
CA ALA A 90 3.84 0.73 6.31
C ALA A 90 3.99 2.26 6.24
N GLN A 91 3.25 2.92 5.34
CA GLN A 91 3.28 4.38 5.16
C GLN A 91 2.72 5.14 6.37
N VAL A 92 1.63 4.63 6.94
CA VAL A 92 1.04 5.19 8.15
C VAL A 92 1.96 4.98 9.35
N GLU A 93 2.60 3.82 9.50
CA GLU A 93 3.60 3.61 10.56
C GLU A 93 4.81 4.52 10.42
N GLU A 94 5.30 4.70 9.19
CA GLU A 94 6.38 5.65 8.90
C GLU A 94 5.97 7.08 9.27
N SER A 95 4.74 7.49 8.95
CA SER A 95 4.21 8.80 9.35
C SER A 95 4.14 8.96 10.87
N VAL A 96 3.67 7.92 11.58
CA VAL A 96 3.66 7.90 13.06
C VAL A 96 5.07 8.08 13.62
N ARG A 97 6.06 7.39 13.07
CA ARG A 97 7.47 7.52 13.49
C ARG A 97 8.05 8.90 13.16
N THR A 98 7.73 9.43 11.98
CA THR A 98 8.21 10.74 11.52
C THR A 98 7.69 11.86 12.41
N TYR A 99 6.37 11.93 12.64
CA TYR A 99 5.80 12.96 13.49
C TYR A 99 6.10 12.72 14.98
N GLY A 100 6.23 11.46 15.39
CA GLY A 100 6.56 11.07 16.75
C GLY A 100 8.04 11.12 17.10
N LYS A 101 8.92 11.59 16.19
CA LYS A 101 10.39 11.56 16.33
C LYS A 101 10.91 12.12 17.66
N TYR A 102 10.25 13.15 18.19
CA TYR A 102 10.63 13.83 19.44
C TYR A 102 9.83 13.36 20.66
N LEU A 103 9.01 12.31 20.52
CA LEU A 103 8.19 11.75 21.59
C LEU A 103 8.72 10.39 22.04
N LYS A 104 8.47 10.02 23.30
CA LYS A 104 8.84 8.72 23.87
C LYS A 104 7.78 7.65 23.59
N LEU A 105 7.24 7.62 22.38
CA LEU A 105 6.23 6.65 21.93
C LEU A 105 6.87 5.62 20.99
N LYS A 106 6.35 4.40 21.01
CA LYS A 106 6.81 3.31 20.13
C LYS A 106 5.68 2.83 19.24
N SER A 107 5.95 2.67 17.96
CA SER A 107 5.05 2.11 16.97
C SER A 107 5.56 0.78 16.42
N THR A 108 4.65 -0.03 15.87
CA THR A 108 4.99 -1.14 14.99
C THR A 108 3.93 -1.33 13.93
N VAL A 109 4.31 -1.92 12.80
CA VAL A 109 3.40 -2.30 11.72
C VAL A 109 3.19 -3.81 11.68
N MET A 110 1.96 -4.26 11.39
CA MET A 110 1.60 -5.67 11.31
C MET A 110 0.78 -5.96 10.04
N PHE A 111 1.38 -6.69 9.11
CA PHE A 111 0.70 -7.14 7.90
C PHE A 111 1.16 -8.54 7.45
N GLY A 112 0.35 -9.17 6.59
CA GLY A 112 0.61 -10.50 6.06
C GLY A 112 1.75 -10.55 5.03
N GLY A 113 2.12 -11.75 4.59
CA GLY A 113 3.16 -11.94 3.55
C GLY A 113 4.60 -11.70 3.98
N VAL A 114 4.82 -11.46 5.28
CA VAL A 114 6.13 -11.49 5.95
C VAL A 114 6.03 -12.38 7.19
N GLY A 115 7.18 -12.84 7.69
CA GLY A 115 7.25 -13.64 8.92
C GLY A 115 6.58 -12.94 10.10
N ILE A 116 5.85 -13.69 10.92
CA ILE A 116 5.13 -13.13 12.08
C ILE A 116 6.05 -12.87 13.27
N ASN A 117 7.14 -13.62 13.42
CA ASN A 117 8.05 -13.54 14.57
C ASN A 117 8.63 -12.13 14.81
N PRO A 118 9.12 -11.38 13.78
CA PRO A 118 9.56 -10.00 13.99
C PRO A 118 8.47 -9.09 14.58
N GLN A 119 7.21 -9.30 14.20
CA GLN A 119 6.06 -8.54 14.72
C GLN A 119 5.77 -8.95 16.18
N ILE A 120 5.85 -10.24 16.50
CA ILE A 120 5.74 -10.76 17.89
C ILE A 120 6.84 -10.16 18.77
N ASP A 121 8.08 -10.15 18.31
CA ASP A 121 9.21 -9.63 19.09
C ASP A 121 9.10 -8.12 19.31
N ALA A 122 8.55 -7.37 18.34
CA ALA A 122 8.22 -5.96 18.53
C ALA A 122 7.16 -5.78 19.63
N LEU A 123 6.06 -6.54 19.59
CA LEU A 123 5.01 -6.51 20.63
C LEU A 123 5.54 -6.90 22.02
N ARG A 124 6.48 -7.85 22.10
CA ARG A 124 7.12 -8.27 23.36
C ARG A 124 7.96 -7.14 23.97
N ARG A 125 8.65 -6.33 23.15
CA ARG A 125 9.40 -5.15 23.61
C ARG A 125 8.52 -4.00 24.10
N GLY A 126 7.20 -4.08 23.88
CA GLY A 126 6.22 -3.07 24.25
C GLY A 126 6.12 -1.94 23.23
N VAL A 127 4.90 -1.70 22.74
CA VAL A 127 4.56 -0.67 21.75
C VAL A 127 3.30 0.04 22.18
N ASP A 128 3.22 1.35 21.88
CA ASP A 128 2.09 2.20 22.20
C ASP A 128 1.06 2.23 21.06
N ILE A 129 1.56 2.17 19.81
CA ILE A 129 0.76 2.31 18.59
C ILE A 129 0.98 1.09 17.69
N VAL A 130 -0.11 0.53 17.19
CA VAL A 130 -0.08 -0.56 16.22
C VAL A 130 -0.79 -0.13 14.94
N VAL A 131 -0.10 -0.22 13.81
CA VAL A 131 -0.71 -0.07 12.48
C VAL A 131 -0.84 -1.45 11.86
N ALA A 132 -2.04 -1.85 11.42
CA ALA A 132 -2.25 -3.22 10.97
C ALA A 132 -3.22 -3.36 9.79
N THR A 133 -3.03 -4.42 9.02
CA THR A 133 -4.08 -4.95 8.13
C THR A 133 -5.00 -5.90 8.92
N PRO A 134 -6.33 -5.89 8.71
CA PRO A 134 -7.29 -6.66 9.52
C PRO A 134 -6.93 -8.15 9.68
N GLY A 135 -6.63 -8.85 8.58
CA GLY A 135 -6.30 -10.27 8.62
C GLY A 135 -5.09 -10.61 9.50
N ARG A 136 -3.99 -9.85 9.38
CA ARG A 136 -2.80 -10.09 10.24
C ARG A 136 -3.05 -9.73 11.69
N LEU A 137 -3.86 -8.71 11.98
CA LEU A 137 -4.25 -8.42 13.36
C LEU A 137 -4.99 -9.62 13.98
N LEU A 138 -5.93 -10.22 13.23
CA LEU A 138 -6.64 -11.41 13.69
C LEU A 138 -5.70 -12.60 13.94
N ASP A 139 -4.69 -12.83 13.09
CA ASP A 139 -3.65 -13.84 13.34
C ASP A 139 -2.98 -13.61 14.71
N HIS A 140 -2.59 -12.37 15.00
CA HIS A 140 -1.95 -12.00 16.27
C HIS A 140 -2.88 -12.20 17.47
N MET A 141 -4.15 -11.84 17.33
CA MET A 141 -5.18 -12.03 18.36
C MET A 141 -5.46 -13.51 18.63
N GLN A 142 -5.55 -14.33 17.58
CA GLN A 142 -5.76 -15.77 17.70
C GLN A 142 -4.59 -16.45 18.41
N GLN A 143 -3.36 -16.04 18.09
CA GLN A 143 -2.15 -16.52 18.75
C GLN A 143 -1.90 -15.89 20.13
N LYS A 144 -2.76 -14.97 20.58
CA LYS A 144 -2.63 -14.23 21.85
C LYS A 144 -1.28 -13.52 22.00
N THR A 145 -0.76 -12.99 20.89
CA THR A 145 0.54 -12.30 20.86
C THR A 145 0.40 -10.78 21.03
N ILE A 146 -0.83 -10.26 20.87
CA ILE A 146 -1.20 -8.87 21.11
C ILE A 146 -2.29 -8.80 22.19
N ASP A 147 -2.20 -7.79 23.05
CA ASP A 147 -3.23 -7.43 24.02
C ASP A 147 -3.74 -6.02 23.68
N LEU A 148 -5.06 -5.91 23.45
CA LEU A 148 -5.76 -4.68 23.10
C LEU A 148 -6.72 -4.22 24.21
N SER A 149 -6.64 -4.82 25.40
CA SER A 149 -7.54 -4.50 26.53
C SER A 149 -7.41 -3.05 27.06
N LYS A 150 -6.30 -2.38 26.72
CA LYS A 150 -5.99 -0.99 27.09
C LYS A 150 -6.07 -0.03 25.91
N LEU A 151 -6.73 -0.43 24.82
CA LEU A 151 -6.89 0.41 23.65
C LEU A 151 -7.76 1.64 23.97
N GLU A 152 -7.26 2.82 23.67
CA GLU A 152 -7.92 4.11 23.89
C GLU A 152 -8.46 4.71 22.58
N ILE A 153 -7.78 4.45 21.45
CA ILE A 153 -8.11 5.04 20.15
C ILE A 153 -8.08 3.96 19.05
N LEU A 154 -9.14 3.90 18.25
CA LEU A 154 -9.24 3.10 17.04
C LEU A 154 -9.35 4.01 15.81
N VAL A 155 -8.58 3.72 14.77
CA VAL A 155 -8.71 4.36 13.45
C VAL A 155 -9.02 3.31 12.39
N LEU A 156 -10.02 3.56 11.56
CA LEU A 156 -10.24 2.87 10.29
C LEU A 156 -9.87 3.84 9.16
N ASP A 157 -8.71 3.63 8.53
CA ASP A 157 -8.27 4.43 7.39
C ASP A 157 -8.58 3.73 6.05
N GLU A 158 -9.04 4.52 5.08
CA GLU A 158 -9.59 4.04 3.80
C GLU A 158 -10.64 2.93 4.00
N ALA A 159 -11.64 3.21 4.83
CA ALA A 159 -12.68 2.26 5.21
C ALA A 159 -13.50 1.73 4.02
N ASP A 160 -13.80 2.57 3.04
CA ASP A 160 -14.43 2.17 1.78
C ASP A 160 -13.63 1.09 1.06
N ARG A 161 -12.31 1.26 0.97
CA ARG A 161 -11.45 0.23 0.37
C ARG A 161 -11.40 -1.06 1.17
N MET A 162 -11.48 -0.98 2.51
CA MET A 162 -11.57 -2.19 3.32
C MET A 162 -12.85 -2.98 3.02
N LEU A 163 -13.96 -2.29 2.77
CA LEU A 163 -15.23 -2.90 2.37
C LEU A 163 -15.14 -3.50 0.96
N ASP A 164 -14.60 -2.77 -0.01
CA ASP A 164 -14.36 -3.27 -1.39
C ASP A 164 -13.52 -4.55 -1.42
N MET A 165 -12.59 -4.70 -0.46
CA MET A 165 -11.71 -5.87 -0.32
C MET A 165 -12.34 -7.01 0.48
N GLY A 166 -13.57 -6.85 0.96
CA GLY A 166 -14.30 -7.85 1.74
C GLY A 166 -13.84 -7.96 3.20
N PHE A 167 -13.09 -6.99 3.74
CA PHE A 167 -12.61 -7.03 5.12
C PHE A 167 -13.69 -6.71 6.17
N ILE A 168 -14.94 -6.44 5.78
CA ILE A 168 -16.02 -6.13 6.72
C ILE A 168 -16.19 -7.21 7.80
N HIS A 169 -16.08 -8.49 7.45
CA HIS A 169 -16.15 -9.58 8.42
C HIS A 169 -14.96 -9.61 9.37
N ASP A 170 -13.76 -9.30 8.87
CA ASP A 170 -12.55 -9.23 9.70
C ASP A 170 -12.62 -8.07 10.68
N ILE A 171 -13.05 -6.90 10.21
CA ILE A 171 -13.26 -5.71 11.03
C ILE A 171 -14.26 -6.01 12.14
N LYS A 172 -15.43 -6.59 11.83
CA LYS A 172 -16.43 -6.97 12.84
C LYS A 172 -15.85 -7.91 13.91
N ARG A 173 -15.01 -8.87 13.52
CA ARG A 173 -14.34 -9.78 14.47
C ARG A 173 -13.33 -9.04 15.37
N VAL A 174 -12.59 -8.08 14.82
CA VAL A 174 -11.68 -7.24 15.60
C VAL A 174 -12.47 -6.40 16.61
N LEU A 175 -13.49 -5.66 16.14
CA LEU A 175 -14.31 -4.77 16.96
C LEU A 175 -14.93 -5.49 18.16
N ALA A 176 -15.41 -6.72 17.97
CA ALA A 176 -16.00 -7.54 19.03
C ALA A 176 -15.03 -7.90 20.18
N LYS A 177 -13.73 -7.65 20.04
CA LYS A 177 -12.70 -7.89 21.05
C LYS A 177 -12.08 -6.62 21.62
N LEU A 178 -12.45 -5.45 21.11
CA LEU A 178 -11.93 -4.18 21.59
C LEU A 178 -12.70 -3.69 22.82
N PRO A 179 -12.08 -2.87 23.70
CA PRO A 179 -12.76 -2.24 24.82
C PRO A 179 -13.96 -1.40 24.33
N PRO A 180 -15.12 -1.44 25.01
CA PRO A 180 -16.31 -0.73 24.56
C PRO A 180 -16.13 0.79 24.62
N LYS A 181 -15.40 1.30 25.62
CA LYS A 181 -15.09 2.73 25.77
C LYS A 181 -13.74 3.04 25.14
N ARG A 182 -13.78 3.71 23.99
CA ARG A 182 -12.61 4.18 23.21
C ARG A 182 -13.07 5.29 22.25
N GLN A 183 -12.16 6.11 21.76
CA GLN A 183 -12.43 7.01 20.65
C GLN A 183 -12.31 6.23 19.32
N ASN A 184 -13.26 6.40 18.41
CA ASN A 184 -13.25 5.81 17.08
C ASN A 184 -13.17 6.89 16.01
N LEU A 185 -12.23 6.73 15.08
CA LEU A 185 -12.05 7.62 13.95
C LEU A 185 -12.21 6.80 12.66
N LEU A 186 -13.12 7.21 11.78
CA LEU A 186 -13.37 6.57 10.49
C LEU A 186 -13.03 7.56 9.37
N PHE A 187 -12.06 7.20 8.54
CA PHE A 187 -11.66 7.95 7.36
C PHE A 187 -12.02 7.18 6.09
N SER A 188 -12.74 7.85 5.18
CA SER A 188 -13.19 7.28 3.92
C SER A 188 -13.08 8.29 2.79
N ALA A 189 -12.87 7.84 1.55
CA ALA A 189 -12.97 8.73 0.39
C ALA A 189 -14.42 8.88 -0.09
N THR A 190 -15.28 7.91 0.26
CA THR A 190 -16.69 7.86 -0.14
C THR A 190 -17.63 7.68 1.06
N PHE A 191 -18.88 8.15 0.90
CA PHE A 191 -19.97 7.97 1.86
C PHE A 191 -21.04 7.04 1.29
N SER A 192 -20.63 5.84 0.85
CA SER A 192 -21.58 4.80 0.44
C SER A 192 -22.49 4.41 1.60
N ASP A 193 -23.63 3.81 1.31
CA ASP A 193 -24.56 3.37 2.37
C ASP A 193 -23.95 2.28 3.26
N GLU A 194 -23.02 1.48 2.72
CA GLU A 194 -22.23 0.54 3.52
C GLU A 194 -21.29 1.25 4.50
N ILE A 195 -20.68 2.37 4.09
CA ILE A 195 -19.85 3.18 4.97
C ILE A 195 -20.68 3.86 6.05
N LYS A 196 -21.86 4.38 5.71
CA LYS A 196 -22.80 4.92 6.71
C LYS A 196 -23.21 3.86 7.71
N THR A 197 -23.57 2.67 7.23
CA THR A 197 -23.93 1.52 8.08
C THR A 197 -22.77 1.12 9.02
N LEU A 198 -21.54 1.10 8.50
CA LEU A 198 -20.36 0.84 9.32
C LEU A 198 -20.16 1.94 10.37
N ALA A 199 -20.27 3.21 9.98
CA ALA A 199 -20.12 4.36 10.86
C ALA A 199 -21.17 4.34 11.98
N ASP A 200 -22.44 4.11 11.66
CA ASP A 200 -23.55 4.04 12.62
C ASP A 200 -23.36 2.90 13.63
N SER A 201 -22.71 1.81 13.21
CA SER A 201 -22.42 0.67 14.10
C SER A 201 -21.19 0.87 14.98
N LEU A 202 -20.31 1.81 14.64
CA LEU A 202 -18.99 1.96 15.24
C LEU A 202 -18.83 3.24 16.06
N LEU A 203 -19.39 4.35 15.59
CA LEU A 203 -19.15 5.69 16.08
C LEU A 203 -20.29 6.15 17.02
N ASP A 204 -19.94 6.87 18.07
CA ASP A 204 -20.92 7.53 18.96
C ASP A 204 -20.92 9.04 18.75
N LYS A 205 -22.03 9.57 18.21
CA LYS A 205 -22.24 11.00 17.90
C LYS A 205 -21.01 11.65 17.25
N PRO A 206 -20.52 11.10 16.12
CA PRO A 206 -19.28 11.57 15.53
C PRO A 206 -19.40 12.99 14.99
N ALA A 207 -18.31 13.76 15.08
CA ALA A 207 -18.16 14.93 14.23
C ALA A 207 -18.15 14.47 12.76
N LEU A 208 -18.89 15.17 11.91
CA LEU A 208 -18.90 14.93 10.46
C LEU A 208 -18.04 15.97 9.78
N ILE A 209 -16.93 15.54 9.19
CA ILE A 209 -16.06 16.42 8.41
C ILE A 209 -16.05 15.92 6.98
N GLU A 210 -16.73 16.64 6.10
CA GLU A 210 -16.64 16.43 4.67
C GLU A 210 -15.82 17.57 4.08
N VAL A 211 -14.57 17.28 3.74
CA VAL A 211 -13.81 18.21 2.92
C VAL A 211 -14.31 17.98 1.50
N ALA A 212 -14.97 19.01 0.97
CA ALA A 212 -15.51 18.99 -0.39
C ALA A 212 -14.52 18.30 -1.31
N ARG A 213 -15.03 17.32 -2.08
CA ARG A 213 -14.30 16.85 -3.26
C ARG A 213 -13.82 18.10 -3.95
N ARG A 214 -12.52 18.21 -4.18
CA ARG A 214 -12.07 19.04 -5.28
C ARG A 214 -12.72 18.39 -6.50
N ASN A 215 -13.97 18.75 -6.82
CA ASN A 215 -14.61 18.42 -8.07
C ASN A 215 -13.77 18.97 -9.24
N SER A 216 -12.80 19.84 -8.92
CA SER A 216 -11.74 20.29 -9.81
C SER A 216 -10.58 19.31 -10.03
N THR A 217 -10.44 18.13 -9.38
CA THR A 217 -9.24 17.28 -9.65
C THR A 217 -9.32 16.59 -11.00
N VAL A 218 -10.47 15.99 -11.34
CA VAL A 218 -10.67 15.44 -12.69
C VAL A 218 -10.66 16.57 -13.73
N GLU A 219 -11.20 17.74 -13.41
CA GLU A 219 -11.16 18.91 -14.31
C GLU A 219 -9.75 19.47 -14.50
N ALA A 220 -8.90 19.43 -13.46
CA ALA A 220 -7.53 19.94 -13.51
C ALA A 220 -6.52 18.95 -14.12
N ILE A 221 -6.83 17.66 -14.18
CA ILE A 221 -5.98 16.67 -14.83
C ILE A 221 -6.22 16.71 -16.33
N ALA A 222 -5.16 16.99 -17.10
CA ALA A 222 -5.19 16.84 -18.55
C ALA A 222 -5.39 15.35 -18.88
N GLN A 223 -6.51 15.03 -19.52
CA GLN A 223 -6.87 13.66 -19.89
C GLN A 223 -6.84 13.51 -21.39
N LYS A 224 -6.25 12.41 -21.86
CA LYS A 224 -6.16 12.11 -23.28
C LYS A 224 -6.34 10.62 -23.56
N ILE A 225 -7.08 10.32 -24.61
CA ILE A 225 -7.16 8.97 -25.19
C ILE A 225 -6.24 8.93 -26.40
N HIS A 226 -5.42 7.89 -26.49
CA HIS A 226 -4.80 7.47 -27.74
C HIS A 226 -5.45 6.17 -28.22
N PRO A 227 -6.31 6.25 -29.25
CA PRO A 227 -6.80 5.07 -29.94
C PRO A 227 -5.62 4.29 -30.54
N VAL A 228 -5.56 2.98 -30.32
CA VAL A 228 -4.47 2.13 -30.83
C VAL A 228 -4.91 0.67 -30.94
N ASP A 229 -4.34 -0.07 -31.88
CA ASP A 229 -4.54 -1.52 -31.97
C ASP A 229 -4.03 -2.25 -30.71
N ARG A 230 -4.69 -3.36 -30.36
CA ARG A 230 -4.37 -4.14 -29.15
C ARG A 230 -2.89 -4.53 -29.06
N ASP A 231 -2.31 -4.96 -30.17
CA ASP A 231 -0.93 -5.42 -30.30
C ASP A 231 0.10 -4.28 -30.32
N LYS A 232 -0.31 -3.08 -30.74
CA LYS A 232 0.55 -1.89 -30.82
C LYS A 232 0.62 -1.05 -29.54
N LYS A 233 -0.25 -1.30 -28.54
CA LYS A 233 -0.26 -0.56 -27.26
C LYS A 233 1.11 -0.42 -26.60
N ARG A 234 1.91 -1.47 -26.61
CA ARG A 234 3.28 -1.48 -26.03
C ARG A 234 4.18 -0.50 -26.76
N GLU A 235 4.19 -0.57 -28.09
CA GLU A 235 5.05 0.25 -28.94
C GLU A 235 4.68 1.72 -28.83
N LEU A 236 3.38 2.00 -28.78
CA LEU A 236 2.87 3.33 -28.52
C LEU A 236 3.31 3.85 -27.15
N LEU A 237 3.24 3.03 -26.09
CA LEU A 237 3.73 3.42 -24.77
C LEU A 237 5.22 3.77 -24.79
N THR A 238 6.06 2.90 -25.38
CA THR A 238 7.50 3.14 -25.53
C THR A 238 7.77 4.42 -26.33
N HIS A 239 7.02 4.64 -27.41
CA HIS A 239 7.12 5.84 -28.24
C HIS A 239 6.82 7.11 -27.45
N LEU A 240 5.68 7.15 -26.74
CA LEU A 240 5.27 8.29 -25.92
C LEU A 240 6.28 8.61 -24.82
N ILE A 241 6.79 7.58 -24.13
CA ILE A 241 7.80 7.77 -23.07
C ILE A 241 9.08 8.40 -23.64
N ARG A 242 9.57 7.92 -24.79
CA ARG A 242 10.82 8.41 -25.37
C ARG A 242 10.67 9.78 -26.02
N GLN A 243 9.63 9.98 -26.81
CA GLN A 243 9.41 11.22 -27.55
C GLN A 243 9.22 12.41 -26.61
N ASN A 244 8.48 12.20 -25.52
CA ASN A 244 8.20 13.25 -24.54
C ASN A 244 9.17 13.22 -23.34
N ASN A 245 10.17 12.34 -23.36
CA ASN A 245 11.11 12.12 -22.26
C ASN A 245 10.41 11.96 -20.90
N TRP A 246 9.34 11.19 -20.85
CA TRP A 246 8.56 10.99 -19.63
C TRP A 246 9.38 10.26 -18.57
N PHE A 247 9.28 10.76 -17.33
CA PHE A 247 9.90 10.15 -16.18
C PHE A 247 8.88 10.03 -15.04
N GLN A 248 9.12 9.07 -14.13
CA GLN A 248 8.23 8.78 -13.02
C GLN A 248 6.79 8.45 -13.47
N VAL A 249 6.68 7.53 -14.44
CA VAL A 249 5.41 7.15 -15.08
C VAL A 249 4.77 5.98 -14.34
N LEU A 250 3.54 6.15 -13.87
CA LEU A 250 2.73 5.05 -13.32
C LEU A 250 1.83 4.46 -14.40
N VAL A 251 2.07 3.20 -14.75
CA VAL A 251 1.35 2.49 -15.81
C VAL A 251 0.42 1.46 -15.21
N PHE A 252 -0.87 1.54 -15.49
CA PHE A 252 -1.87 0.57 -15.04
C PHE A 252 -2.13 -0.51 -16.07
N SER A 253 -1.94 -1.77 -15.68
CA SER A 253 -2.32 -2.95 -16.45
C SER A 253 -3.38 -3.78 -15.73
N ARG A 254 -4.26 -4.42 -16.51
CA ARG A 254 -5.39 -5.21 -16.00
C ARG A 254 -4.95 -6.45 -15.23
N THR A 255 -3.84 -7.07 -15.60
CA THR A 255 -3.44 -8.38 -15.04
C THR A 255 -2.01 -8.38 -14.52
N LYS A 256 -1.76 -9.19 -13.48
CA LYS A 256 -0.42 -9.40 -12.91
C LYS A 256 0.60 -9.93 -13.93
N HIS A 257 0.15 -10.79 -14.85
CA HIS A 257 1.02 -11.36 -15.88
C HIS A 257 1.33 -10.31 -16.95
N GLY A 258 0.33 -9.53 -17.36
CA GLY A 258 0.51 -8.38 -18.25
C GLY A 258 1.48 -7.36 -17.67
N ALA A 259 1.35 -7.04 -16.38
CA ALA A 259 2.25 -6.11 -15.70
C ALA A 259 3.72 -6.56 -15.72
N ASN A 260 4.00 -7.85 -15.42
CA ASN A 260 5.37 -8.38 -15.53
C ASN A 260 5.90 -8.34 -16.96
N ARG A 261 5.11 -8.84 -17.91
CA ARG A 261 5.50 -8.89 -19.31
C ARG A 261 5.82 -7.49 -19.84
N LEU A 262 4.98 -6.50 -19.51
CA LEU A 262 5.17 -5.12 -19.93
C LEU A 262 6.44 -4.52 -19.31
N ALA A 263 6.67 -4.70 -18.01
CA ALA A 263 7.88 -4.20 -17.35
C ALA A 263 9.17 -4.83 -17.92
N GLU A 264 9.16 -6.14 -18.18
CA GLU A 264 10.27 -6.84 -18.82
C GLU A 264 10.53 -6.34 -20.25
N GLN A 265 9.47 -6.09 -21.02
CA GLN A 265 9.59 -5.56 -22.38
C GLN A 265 10.12 -4.13 -22.39
N LEU A 266 9.63 -3.26 -21.51
CA LEU A 266 10.14 -1.89 -21.36
C LEU A 266 11.62 -1.89 -20.97
N THR A 267 12.02 -2.78 -20.06
CA THR A 267 13.43 -2.93 -19.66
C THR A 267 14.31 -3.36 -20.82
N LYS A 268 13.84 -4.28 -21.69
CA LYS A 268 14.55 -4.66 -22.93
C LYS A 268 14.67 -3.51 -23.92
N ASP A 269 13.68 -2.61 -23.93
CA ASP A 269 13.70 -1.37 -24.69
C ASP A 269 14.55 -0.27 -23.99
N GLY A 270 15.32 -0.59 -22.95
CA GLY A 270 16.20 0.36 -22.26
C GLY A 270 15.46 1.35 -21.34
N ILE A 271 14.18 1.13 -21.06
CA ILE A 271 13.38 1.94 -20.12
C ILE A 271 13.35 1.21 -18.77
N SER A 272 13.91 1.83 -17.73
CA SER A 272 13.95 1.24 -16.39
C SER A 272 12.54 1.04 -15.84
N ALA A 273 12.10 -0.22 -15.71
CA ALA A 273 10.72 -0.56 -15.36
C ALA A 273 10.62 -1.71 -14.36
N LEU A 274 9.71 -1.59 -13.38
CA LEU A 274 9.37 -2.67 -12.45
C LEU A 274 7.86 -2.85 -12.36
N ALA A 275 7.44 -4.08 -12.06
CA ALA A 275 6.03 -4.42 -11.86
C ALA A 275 5.68 -4.53 -10.36
N ILE A 276 4.54 -3.98 -9.96
CA ILE A 276 3.95 -4.10 -8.63
C ILE A 276 2.54 -4.70 -8.68
N HIS A 277 2.38 -5.88 -8.09
CA HIS A 277 1.11 -6.61 -8.04
C HIS A 277 1.05 -7.56 -6.83
N GLY A 278 -0.12 -8.08 -6.48
CA GLY A 278 -0.31 -8.96 -5.30
C GLY A 278 0.54 -10.25 -5.28
N ASN A 279 0.97 -10.75 -6.44
CA ASN A 279 1.88 -11.90 -6.55
C ASN A 279 3.37 -11.57 -6.33
N LYS A 280 3.78 -10.30 -6.19
CA LYS A 280 5.18 -9.95 -5.87
C LYS A 280 5.41 -10.16 -4.37
N SER A 281 6.63 -10.52 -3.99
CA SER A 281 7.02 -10.55 -2.58
C SER A 281 6.91 -9.15 -1.96
N GLN A 282 6.68 -9.06 -0.65
CA GLN A 282 6.57 -7.77 0.01
C GLN A 282 7.85 -6.94 -0.15
N SER A 283 9.02 -7.57 -0.01
CA SER A 283 10.32 -6.92 -0.23
C SER A 283 10.46 -6.33 -1.64
N ALA A 284 10.01 -7.07 -2.66
CA ALA A 284 10.04 -6.57 -4.04
C ALA A 284 9.07 -5.38 -4.24
N ARG A 285 7.90 -5.40 -3.61
CA ARG A 285 6.93 -4.28 -3.66
C ARG A 285 7.49 -3.04 -2.98
N THR A 286 8.03 -3.18 -1.77
CA THR A 286 8.66 -2.08 -1.02
C THR A 286 9.84 -1.48 -1.78
N ARG A 287 10.71 -2.33 -2.36
CA ARG A 287 11.84 -1.87 -3.17
C ARG A 287 11.38 -1.10 -4.41
N ALA A 288 10.46 -1.67 -5.20
CA ALA A 288 9.94 -1.01 -6.40
C ALA A 288 9.30 0.35 -6.09
N LEU A 289 8.66 0.49 -4.92
CA LEU A 289 8.12 1.76 -4.47
C LEU A 289 9.16 2.76 -4.01
N ALA A 290 10.19 2.32 -3.28
CA ALA A 290 11.29 3.18 -2.90
C ALA A 290 11.99 3.74 -4.15
N GLU A 291 12.34 2.86 -5.09
CA GLU A 291 13.00 3.23 -6.36
C GLU A 291 12.13 4.15 -7.24
N PHE A 292 10.80 4.02 -7.17
CA PHE A 292 9.90 4.92 -7.89
C PHE A 292 9.77 6.29 -7.22
N LYS A 293 9.78 6.34 -5.88
CA LYS A 293 9.68 7.58 -5.11
C LYS A 293 10.96 8.42 -5.18
N ASP A 294 12.12 7.78 -5.22
CA ASP A 294 13.43 8.46 -5.28
C ASP A 294 13.89 8.83 -6.71
N ASN A 295 13.01 8.64 -7.70
CA ASN A 295 13.29 8.88 -9.13
C ASN A 295 14.43 8.02 -9.72
N THR A 296 14.75 6.86 -9.14
CA THR A 296 15.69 5.90 -9.75
C THR A 296 15.00 4.96 -10.75
N LEU A 297 13.69 4.74 -10.60
CA LEU A 297 12.86 3.97 -11.52
C LEU A 297 12.03 4.89 -12.42
N GLN A 298 12.15 4.72 -13.73
CA GLN A 298 11.43 5.54 -14.71
C GLN A 298 9.95 5.15 -14.83
N VAL A 299 9.64 3.85 -14.82
CA VAL A 299 8.28 3.32 -15.00
C VAL A 299 7.90 2.31 -13.92
N LEU A 300 6.77 2.52 -13.26
CA LEU A 300 6.17 1.54 -12.37
C LEU A 300 4.89 0.98 -13.00
N VAL A 301 4.89 -0.32 -13.32
CA VAL A 301 3.73 -1.01 -13.89
C VAL A 301 2.91 -1.67 -12.78
N ALA A 302 1.66 -1.26 -12.60
CA ALA A 302 0.82 -1.70 -11.49
C ALA A 302 -0.52 -2.29 -11.93
N THR A 303 -1.06 -3.19 -11.13
CA THR A 303 -2.49 -3.55 -11.17
C THR A 303 -3.28 -2.71 -10.18
N ASP A 304 -4.58 -2.48 -10.42
CA ASP A 304 -5.46 -1.68 -9.53
C ASP A 304 -5.31 -2.02 -8.06
N ILE A 305 -5.42 -3.31 -7.72
CA ILE A 305 -5.35 -3.81 -6.34
C ILE A 305 -4.03 -3.44 -5.67
N ALA A 306 -2.94 -3.42 -6.43
CA ALA A 306 -1.62 -3.20 -5.88
C ALA A 306 -1.25 -1.73 -5.77
N ALA A 307 -1.79 -0.88 -6.66
CA ALA A 307 -1.66 0.57 -6.65
C ALA A 307 -2.59 1.27 -5.64
N ARG A 308 -3.71 0.63 -5.27
CA ARG A 308 -4.54 1.08 -4.16
C ARG A 308 -3.73 1.03 -2.85
N GLY A 309 -3.78 2.11 -2.08
CA GLY A 309 -3.03 2.25 -0.82
C GLY A 309 -1.53 2.52 -0.98
N ILE A 310 -1.06 2.80 -2.20
CA ILE A 310 0.28 3.38 -2.37
C ILE A 310 0.17 4.91 -2.32
N ASP A 311 0.87 5.52 -1.37
CA ASP A 311 1.18 6.96 -1.33
C ASP A 311 2.20 7.36 -2.43
N ILE A 312 1.74 7.39 -3.68
CA ILE A 312 2.45 7.94 -4.85
C ILE A 312 1.51 8.94 -5.52
N ASP A 313 1.32 10.08 -4.86
CA ASP A 313 0.48 11.15 -5.36
C ASP A 313 1.34 12.24 -6.03
N GLN A 314 0.73 13.07 -6.89
CA GLN A 314 1.39 14.16 -7.62
C GLN A 314 2.38 13.68 -8.71
N LEU A 315 2.13 12.53 -9.31
CA LEU A 315 2.95 12.03 -10.41
C LEU A 315 2.80 12.92 -11.65
N PRO A 316 3.87 13.12 -12.44
CA PRO A 316 3.78 13.85 -13.70
C PRO A 316 2.86 13.14 -14.72
N HIS A 317 2.97 11.81 -14.80
CA HIS A 317 2.28 11.00 -15.79
C HIS A 317 1.64 9.75 -15.20
N VAL A 318 0.37 9.55 -15.53
CA VAL A 318 -0.36 8.30 -15.29
C VAL A 318 -0.81 7.75 -16.63
N VAL A 319 -0.52 6.48 -16.90
CA VAL A 319 -0.94 5.81 -18.14
C VAL A 319 -1.86 4.64 -17.82
N ASN A 320 -3.07 4.67 -18.36
CA ASN A 320 -3.92 3.48 -18.44
C ASN A 320 -3.53 2.68 -19.68
N PHE A 321 -2.63 1.71 -19.51
CA PHE A 321 -2.29 0.77 -20.59
C PHE A 321 -3.50 -0.10 -20.94
N ASP A 322 -4.24 -0.49 -19.91
CA ASP A 322 -5.53 -1.17 -20.00
C ASP A 322 -6.60 -0.33 -19.30
N LEU A 323 -7.78 -0.12 -19.88
CA LEU A 323 -8.88 0.52 -19.15
C LEU A 323 -9.40 -0.38 -18.00
N PRO A 324 -9.79 0.21 -16.84
CA PRO A 324 -10.35 -0.56 -15.73
C PRO A 324 -11.71 -1.15 -16.10
N ASN A 325 -12.04 -2.29 -15.49
CA ASN A 325 -13.34 -2.93 -15.69
C ASN A 325 -14.48 -2.19 -14.96
N VAL A 326 -14.13 -1.41 -13.93
CA VAL A 326 -15.04 -0.63 -13.08
C VAL A 326 -14.73 0.86 -13.32
N PRO A 327 -15.71 1.68 -13.76
CA PRO A 327 -15.49 3.09 -14.08
C PRO A 327 -14.89 3.91 -12.93
N GLU A 328 -15.28 3.63 -11.69
CA GLU A 328 -14.82 4.34 -10.50
C GLU A 328 -13.30 4.20 -10.31
N ASP A 329 -12.72 3.06 -10.73
CA ASP A 329 -11.28 2.86 -10.68
C ASP A 329 -10.53 3.79 -11.62
N TYR A 330 -11.13 4.20 -12.74
CA TYR A 330 -10.50 5.17 -13.63
C TYR A 330 -10.21 6.48 -12.89
N VAL A 331 -11.18 6.99 -12.13
CA VAL A 331 -11.03 8.20 -11.31
C VAL A 331 -9.94 8.01 -10.25
N HIS A 332 -9.85 6.83 -9.65
CA HIS A 332 -8.80 6.52 -8.68
C HIS A 332 -7.40 6.46 -9.29
N ARG A 333 -7.28 5.95 -10.52
CA ARG A 333 -6.00 5.87 -11.25
C ARG A 333 -5.51 7.25 -11.63
N ILE A 334 -6.33 8.03 -12.34
CA ILE A 334 -5.92 9.37 -12.79
C ILE A 334 -5.72 10.32 -11.61
N GLY A 335 -6.40 10.07 -10.48
CA GLY A 335 -6.17 10.80 -9.24
C GLY A 335 -4.76 10.71 -8.67
N ARG A 336 -3.86 9.87 -9.22
CA ARG A 336 -2.44 9.82 -8.87
C ARG A 336 -1.61 10.94 -9.50
N THR A 337 -2.17 11.67 -10.46
CA THR A 337 -1.56 12.84 -11.08
C THR A 337 -2.35 14.12 -10.78
N GLY A 338 -1.78 15.30 -11.08
CA GLY A 338 -2.50 16.58 -11.12
C GLY A 338 -3.02 17.13 -9.77
N ARG A 339 -2.35 16.84 -8.64
CA ARG A 339 -2.72 17.36 -7.31
C ARG A 339 -1.87 18.57 -6.89
N ALA A 340 -2.39 19.39 -5.96
CA ALA A 340 -1.69 20.50 -5.33
C ALA A 340 -1.13 21.62 -6.24
N GLY A 341 -1.70 21.82 -7.43
CA GLY A 341 -1.29 22.88 -8.37
C GLY A 341 -0.28 22.44 -9.44
N ALA A 342 0.16 21.18 -9.42
CA ALA A 342 0.96 20.60 -10.49
C ALA A 342 0.08 20.22 -11.70
N THR A 343 0.56 20.52 -12.91
CA THR A 343 -0.05 20.09 -14.19
C THR A 343 0.36 18.67 -14.48
N GLY A 344 -0.52 17.72 -14.17
CA GLY A 344 -0.30 16.30 -14.41
C GLY A 344 -1.12 15.78 -15.59
N GLU A 345 -0.60 14.80 -16.33
CA GLU A 345 -1.25 14.21 -17.50
C GLU A 345 -1.67 12.75 -17.24
N ALA A 346 -2.92 12.44 -17.59
CA ALA A 346 -3.47 11.10 -17.58
C ALA A 346 -3.79 10.64 -19.01
N VAL A 347 -3.01 9.66 -19.49
CA VAL A 347 -3.13 9.10 -20.84
C VAL A 347 -3.78 7.73 -20.78
N SER A 348 -4.70 7.42 -21.69
CA SER A 348 -5.25 6.07 -21.82
C SER A 348 -5.06 5.53 -23.22
N LEU A 349 -4.50 4.32 -23.32
CA LEU A 349 -4.34 3.61 -24.59
C LEU A 349 -5.56 2.73 -24.77
N VAL A 350 -6.37 3.01 -25.79
CA VAL A 350 -7.68 2.36 -25.96
C VAL A 350 -7.70 1.57 -27.26
N CYS A 351 -7.94 0.26 -27.15
CA CYS A 351 -8.22 -0.59 -28.30
C CYS A 351 -9.71 -0.85 -28.46
N VAL A 352 -10.07 -1.48 -29.58
CA VAL A 352 -11.46 -1.79 -29.96
C VAL A 352 -12.24 -2.58 -28.89
N ASP A 353 -11.55 -3.40 -28.09
CA ASP A 353 -12.16 -4.21 -27.04
C ASP A 353 -12.70 -3.39 -25.87
N GLU A 354 -12.14 -2.19 -25.68
CA GLU A 354 -12.34 -1.38 -24.48
C GLU A 354 -13.34 -0.24 -24.71
N HIS A 355 -13.91 -0.12 -25.91
CA HIS A 355 -14.88 0.93 -26.23
C HIS A 355 -16.08 0.98 -25.27
N GLN A 356 -16.57 -0.18 -24.80
CA GLN A 356 -17.64 -0.21 -23.82
C GLN A 356 -17.18 0.32 -22.45
N LEU A 357 -15.96 -0.02 -22.02
CA LEU A 357 -15.39 0.48 -20.77
C LEU A 357 -15.19 2.01 -20.84
N LEU A 358 -14.72 2.52 -21.97
CA LEU A 358 -14.58 3.96 -22.21
C LEU A 358 -15.95 4.67 -22.08
N LYS A 359 -17.00 4.13 -22.70
CA LYS A 359 -18.36 4.70 -22.58
C LYS A 359 -18.86 4.74 -21.14
N ASP A 360 -18.62 3.68 -20.38
CA ASP A 360 -19.03 3.61 -18.97
C ASP A 360 -18.24 4.63 -18.11
N ILE A 361 -16.95 4.85 -18.42
CA ILE A 361 -16.12 5.89 -17.80
C ILE A 361 -16.63 7.30 -18.14
N GLU A 362 -16.84 7.61 -19.42
CA GLU A 362 -17.34 8.91 -19.87
C GLU A 362 -18.72 9.24 -19.28
N ARG A 363 -19.58 8.22 -19.11
CA ARG A 363 -20.86 8.35 -18.40
C ARG A 363 -20.66 8.72 -16.93
N LEU A 364 -19.72 8.07 -16.23
CA LEU A 364 -19.43 8.37 -14.83
C LEU A 364 -18.91 9.80 -14.65
N ILE A 365 -17.97 10.24 -15.49
CA ILE A 365 -17.37 11.58 -15.42
C ILE A 365 -18.23 12.66 -16.10
N LYS A 366 -19.32 12.26 -16.75
CA LYS A 366 -20.31 13.12 -17.43
C LYS A 366 -19.72 14.01 -18.54
N ARG A 367 -18.64 13.57 -19.18
CA ARG A 367 -18.02 14.27 -20.31
C ARG A 367 -17.21 13.30 -21.18
N PRO A 368 -17.07 13.56 -22.50
CA PRO A 368 -16.15 12.82 -23.35
C PRO A 368 -14.70 13.17 -23.02
N ILE A 369 -13.78 12.22 -23.23
CA ILE A 369 -12.34 12.46 -23.09
C ILE A 369 -11.76 12.79 -24.47
N PRO A 370 -10.97 13.87 -24.62
CA PRO A 370 -10.31 14.21 -25.89
C PRO A 370 -9.48 13.04 -26.42
N GLN A 371 -9.61 12.77 -27.72
CA GLN A 371 -8.89 11.70 -28.40
C GLN A 371 -7.85 12.30 -29.35
N GLU A 372 -6.66 11.71 -29.38
CA GLU A 372 -5.59 12.07 -30.30
C GLU A 372 -4.98 10.80 -30.87
N VAL A 373 -4.99 10.66 -32.20
CA VAL A 373 -4.34 9.54 -32.89
C VAL A 373 -2.89 9.92 -33.14
N ILE A 374 -1.96 9.04 -32.73
CA ILE A 374 -0.54 9.23 -33.01
C ILE A 374 -0.21 8.63 -34.37
N ALA A 375 0.48 9.40 -35.21
CA ALA A 375 0.89 8.97 -36.54
C ALA A 375 1.70 7.67 -36.49
N GLY A 376 1.36 6.69 -37.32
CA GLY A 376 1.96 5.35 -37.34
C GLY A 376 1.35 4.36 -36.33
N PHE A 377 0.41 4.80 -35.51
CA PHE A 377 -0.33 3.98 -34.54
C PHE A 377 -1.84 4.02 -34.78
N GLU A 378 -2.27 4.36 -36.00
CA GLU A 378 -3.67 4.41 -36.38
C GLU A 378 -4.35 3.05 -36.15
N PRO A 379 -5.51 3.00 -35.48
CA PRO A 379 -6.26 1.76 -35.33
C PRO A 379 -6.74 1.21 -36.68
N ASP A 380 -6.66 -0.11 -36.85
CA ASP A 380 -7.27 -0.80 -37.98
C ASP A 380 -8.81 -0.84 -37.81
N PRO A 381 -9.59 -0.19 -38.69
CA PRO A 381 -11.05 -0.15 -38.58
C PRO A 381 -11.71 -1.53 -38.78
N THR A 382 -10.97 -2.53 -39.27
CA THR A 382 -11.47 -3.88 -39.52
C THR A 382 -11.25 -4.83 -38.34
N GLN A 383 -10.48 -4.44 -37.33
CA GLN A 383 -10.21 -5.25 -36.15
C GLN A 383 -11.51 -5.50 -35.36
N LYS A 384 -11.82 -6.78 -35.10
CA LYS A 384 -13.01 -7.17 -34.34
C LYS A 384 -12.74 -7.13 -32.83
N PRO A 385 -13.69 -6.63 -32.01
CA PRO A 385 -13.56 -6.69 -30.57
C PRO A 385 -13.50 -8.15 -30.08
N GLU A 386 -12.54 -8.42 -29.18
CA GLU A 386 -12.48 -9.67 -28.41
C GLU A 386 -13.04 -9.48 -26.99
N PRO A 387 -13.57 -10.54 -26.39
CA PRO A 387 -14.07 -10.46 -25.02
C PRO A 387 -12.96 -10.15 -24.02
N ILE A 388 -13.08 -9.04 -23.30
CA ILE A 388 -12.27 -8.79 -22.12
C ILE A 388 -12.73 -9.76 -21.03
N LEU A 389 -11.89 -10.72 -20.67
CA LEU A 389 -12.18 -11.68 -19.60
C LEU A 389 -12.34 -10.94 -18.26
N ARG A 390 -13.59 -10.64 -17.90
CA ARG A 390 -13.99 -10.15 -16.57
C ARG A 390 -13.87 -11.30 -15.59
N ARG A 391 -12.66 -11.52 -15.06
CA ARG A 391 -12.51 -12.47 -13.96
C ARG A 391 -13.14 -11.85 -12.73
N SER A 392 -14.34 -12.34 -12.39
CA SER A 392 -15.07 -12.03 -11.16
C SER A 392 -14.13 -12.02 -9.96
N GLN A 393 -14.23 -10.97 -9.14
CA GLN A 393 -13.67 -10.96 -7.80
C GLN A 393 -14.37 -12.05 -6.97
N GLY A 394 -13.59 -12.94 -6.36
CA GLY A 394 -14.04 -13.79 -5.26
C GLY A 394 -13.99 -15.30 -5.52
N GLY A 395 -13.29 -16.01 -4.64
CA GLY A 395 -13.60 -17.39 -4.29
C GLY A 395 -12.80 -18.47 -5.02
N GLY A 396 -11.84 -19.06 -4.31
CA GLY A 396 -11.28 -20.36 -4.67
C GLY A 396 -12.37 -21.43 -4.72
N GLY A 397 -12.35 -22.22 -5.79
CA GLY A 397 -13.21 -23.37 -5.95
C GLY A 397 -12.64 -24.23 -7.07
N ALA A 398 -11.87 -25.24 -6.68
CA ALA A 398 -11.47 -26.31 -7.58
C ALA A 398 -12.73 -26.88 -8.26
N ARG A 399 -12.82 -26.77 -9.58
CA ARG A 399 -13.70 -27.62 -10.37
C ARG A 399 -12.83 -28.43 -11.32
N GLN A 400 -12.50 -29.60 -10.77
CA GLN A 400 -12.16 -30.84 -11.44
C GLN A 400 -12.83 -30.92 -12.83
N GLY A 401 -12.01 -31.11 -13.85
CA GLY A 401 -12.49 -31.43 -15.19
C GLY A 401 -13.19 -32.78 -15.17
N SER A 402 -14.48 -32.79 -15.51
CA SER A 402 -15.19 -33.99 -15.92
C SER A 402 -14.72 -34.38 -17.33
N PRO A 403 -14.22 -35.60 -17.56
CA PRO A 403 -13.88 -36.04 -18.91
C PRO A 403 -15.17 -36.26 -19.71
N ARG A 404 -15.24 -35.64 -20.89
CA ARG A 404 -16.24 -35.92 -21.93
C ARG A 404 -16.21 -37.42 -22.26
N GLN A 405 -17.25 -38.15 -21.89
CA GLN A 405 -17.56 -39.46 -22.47
C GLN A 405 -18.09 -39.25 -23.88
N GLY A 406 -17.31 -39.69 -24.86
CA GLY A 406 -17.75 -39.86 -26.24
C GLY A 406 -18.75 -41.01 -26.31
N ALA A 407 -19.84 -40.78 -27.04
CA ALA A 407 -20.81 -41.80 -27.40
C ALA A 407 -20.18 -42.85 -28.33
N PRO A 408 -20.47 -44.15 -28.13
CA PRO A 408 -20.36 -45.13 -29.20
C PRO A 408 -21.74 -45.53 -29.71
N LYS A 409 -21.86 -45.53 -31.03
CA LYS A 409 -22.98 -46.05 -31.82
C LYS A 409 -23.26 -47.52 -31.49
N GLN A 410 -24.54 -47.84 -31.32
CA GLN A 410 -25.07 -49.20 -31.41
C GLN A 410 -24.87 -49.76 -32.82
N ALA A 411 -24.20 -50.90 -32.93
CA ALA A 411 -24.32 -51.80 -34.06
C ALA A 411 -24.34 -53.25 -33.53
N ASN A 412 -25.23 -54.00 -34.15
CA ASN A 412 -25.75 -55.31 -33.82
C ASN A 412 -24.72 -56.45 -33.90
N GLY A 413 -24.94 -57.54 -33.14
CA GLY A 413 -24.71 -58.89 -33.66
C GLY A 413 -23.58 -59.74 -33.04
N GLY A 414 -23.91 -60.50 -32.00
CA GLY A 414 -23.80 -61.97 -32.01
C GLY A 414 -22.46 -62.68 -31.72
N GLY A 415 -22.39 -63.37 -30.56
CA GLY A 415 -22.08 -64.81 -30.56
C GLY A 415 -20.89 -65.33 -29.72
N ARG A 416 -21.24 -66.16 -28.70
CA ARG A 416 -20.51 -67.34 -28.11
C ARG A 416 -19.18 -67.05 -27.37
N GLY A 417 -18.84 -67.57 -26.19
CA GLY A 417 -19.34 -68.58 -25.25
C GLY A 417 -18.34 -68.67 -24.04
N PRO A 418 -18.59 -69.48 -22.98
CA PRO A 418 -18.01 -69.25 -21.63
C PRO A 418 -17.05 -70.35 -21.11
N ALA A 419 -16.19 -70.05 -20.11
CA ALA A 419 -15.67 -71.05 -19.14
C ALA A 419 -14.86 -70.49 -17.93
N LYS A 420 -15.38 -70.78 -16.72
CA LYS A 420 -14.79 -71.26 -15.42
C LYS A 420 -13.62 -70.56 -14.68
N PRO A 421 -13.72 -70.43 -13.34
CA PRO A 421 -12.61 -70.19 -12.40
C PRO A 421 -12.14 -71.46 -11.66
N ALA A 422 -10.91 -71.46 -11.12
CA ALA A 422 -10.38 -72.55 -10.29
C ALA A 422 -9.68 -72.05 -9.01
N HIS A 423 -9.98 -72.76 -7.91
CA HIS A 423 -9.41 -72.69 -6.57
C HIS A 423 -8.02 -73.33 -6.46
N GLY A 424 -7.29 -72.99 -5.38
CA GLY A 424 -6.22 -73.82 -4.82
C GLY A 424 -5.64 -73.24 -3.52
N ALA A 425 -5.96 -73.87 -2.39
CA ALA A 425 -5.52 -73.51 -1.04
C ALA A 425 -4.69 -74.66 -0.41
N GLY A 426 -3.90 -74.33 0.62
CA GLY A 426 -3.22 -75.25 1.54
C GLY A 426 -1.78 -75.59 1.13
N ASN A 427 -0.80 -75.69 2.03
CA ASN A 427 -0.83 -76.13 3.43
C ASN A 427 0.47 -75.70 4.15
N GLY A 428 0.52 -75.69 5.48
CA GLY A 428 1.80 -75.84 6.21
C GLY A 428 2.04 -74.92 7.42
N ASN A 429 1.64 -75.39 8.58
CA ASN A 429 1.78 -74.82 9.93
C ASN A 429 3.21 -74.96 10.49
N GLY A 430 3.61 -74.08 11.43
CA GLY A 430 4.51 -74.47 12.53
C GLY A 430 5.65 -73.52 12.93
N GLY A 431 5.43 -72.77 14.02
CA GLY A 431 6.31 -72.92 15.20
C GLY A 431 7.27 -71.80 15.60
N GLY A 432 6.95 -71.13 16.72
CA GLY A 432 7.88 -70.55 17.71
C GLY A 432 8.51 -69.19 17.34
N GLY A 433 8.60 -68.17 18.20
CA GLY A 433 8.47 -68.10 19.64
C GLY A 433 9.56 -67.16 20.18
N ASN A 434 9.12 -66.01 20.73
CA ASN A 434 9.80 -65.14 21.70
C ASN A 434 11.04 -64.29 21.31
N GLY A 435 10.86 -62.96 21.39
CA GLY A 435 11.41 -62.20 22.53
C GLY A 435 12.73 -61.44 22.38
N SER A 436 12.61 -60.11 22.46
CA SER A 436 13.43 -59.21 23.30
C SER A 436 14.58 -58.39 22.69
N ARG A 437 14.36 -57.06 22.76
CA ARG A 437 15.24 -55.99 23.29
C ARG A 437 16.46 -55.47 22.51
N ALA A 438 16.32 -54.16 22.22
CA ALA A 438 17.28 -53.05 22.39
C ALA A 438 18.43 -52.84 21.38
N PRO A 439 18.74 -51.56 21.09
CA PRO A 439 20.13 -51.15 20.90
C PRO A 439 20.52 -49.98 21.81
N LYS A 440 21.72 -50.07 22.40
CA LYS A 440 22.46 -49.00 23.07
C LYS A 440 23.94 -49.44 23.17
N PRO A 441 24.91 -48.54 23.45
CA PRO A 441 25.57 -47.60 22.53
C PRO A 441 27.13 -47.73 22.62
N VAL A 442 27.87 -46.60 22.61
CA VAL A 442 29.33 -46.36 22.87
C VAL A 442 30.32 -46.69 21.72
N ALA A 443 31.45 -46.02 21.46
CA ALA A 443 32.22 -44.92 22.09
C ALA A 443 33.19 -44.31 21.03
N ALA A 444 33.42 -42.99 21.02
CA ALA A 444 34.65 -42.29 21.45
C ALA A 444 35.94 -42.52 20.64
N LYS A 445 36.51 -41.43 20.08
CA LYS A 445 37.97 -41.21 19.99
C LYS A 445 38.32 -39.72 20.17
N THR A 446 39.49 -39.56 20.77
CA THR A 446 40.07 -38.44 21.52
C THR A 446 41.12 -37.65 20.71
N GLY A 447 41.46 -36.44 21.20
CA GLY A 447 42.72 -35.72 20.98
C GLY A 447 42.69 -34.63 19.90
N GLY A 448 43.20 -33.41 20.06
CA GLY A 448 43.98 -32.76 21.11
C GLY A 448 44.73 -31.55 20.49
N ASN A 449 44.88 -30.46 21.26
CA ASN A 449 45.67 -29.22 21.02
C ASN A 449 45.28 -28.34 19.81
N GLY A 450 45.26 -27.01 19.87
CA GLY A 450 45.85 -26.05 20.81
C GLY A 450 46.52 -24.94 19.98
N GLY A 451 45.94 -23.73 19.96
CA GLY A 451 46.51 -22.60 19.22
C GLY A 451 45.67 -21.32 19.35
N ALA A 452 46.17 -20.35 20.12
CA ALA A 452 45.53 -19.08 20.45
C ALA A 452 45.45 -18.09 19.26
N PRO A 453 44.48 -17.14 19.23
CA PRO A 453 44.45 -16.09 18.23
C PRO A 453 45.21 -14.82 18.69
N ARG A 454 46.15 -14.36 17.85
CA ARG A 454 46.85 -13.07 17.98
C ARG A 454 45.96 -11.92 17.51
N LYS A 455 45.85 -10.86 18.33
CA LYS A 455 45.46 -9.50 17.92
C LYS A 455 46.57 -8.86 17.07
N PRO A 456 46.25 -7.87 16.21
CA PRO A 456 47.19 -6.84 15.86
C PRO A 456 46.68 -5.45 16.30
N GLU A 457 47.55 -4.70 16.96
CA GLU A 457 47.39 -3.28 17.24
C GLU A 457 48.66 -2.58 16.74
N GLY A 458 48.47 -1.43 16.06
CA GLY A 458 49.45 -0.35 16.00
C GLY A 458 50.52 -0.38 14.91
N ALA A 459 50.35 0.49 13.91
CA ALA A 459 51.47 1.22 13.31
C ALA A 459 50.99 2.58 12.75
N ARG A 460 51.39 3.66 13.43
CA ARG A 460 51.61 4.99 12.81
C ARG A 460 53.10 5.10 12.47
N PRO A 461 53.46 5.99 11.53
CA PRO A 461 54.41 7.03 11.90
C PRO A 461 53.98 8.45 11.48
N ALA A 462 54.52 9.42 12.23
CA ALA A 462 54.57 10.87 11.98
C ALA A 462 55.50 11.18 10.78
N GLY A 463 55.58 12.36 10.15
CA GLY A 463 55.02 13.70 10.33
C GLY A 463 55.89 14.71 9.54
N ALA A 464 55.32 15.85 9.11
CA ALA A 464 55.93 17.17 8.74
C ALA A 464 55.02 17.88 7.71
N LEU A 465 54.24 18.91 8.07
CA LEU A 465 54.56 20.35 8.29
C LEU A 465 54.53 21.21 7.02
N LEU A 466 54.08 22.47 7.22
CA LEU A 466 53.76 23.57 6.28
C LEU A 466 52.30 23.55 5.79
N GLY A 467 51.42 24.52 6.01
CA GLY A 467 51.55 25.90 6.48
C GLY A 467 50.64 26.79 5.62
N GLY A 468 49.69 27.53 6.22
CA GLY A 468 48.98 28.62 5.53
C GLY A 468 47.48 28.77 5.85
N LYS A 469 47.16 29.64 6.82
CA LYS A 469 45.92 30.43 6.84
C LYS A 469 46.09 31.65 5.93
N PRO A 470 45.01 32.22 5.37
CA PRO A 470 44.59 33.56 5.83
C PRO A 470 43.06 33.63 6.06
N ARG A 471 42.61 34.18 7.19
CA ARG A 471 42.29 35.60 7.46
C ARG A 471 41.01 36.10 6.79
N THR A 472 40.01 36.25 7.66
CA THR A 472 38.87 37.16 7.59
C THR A 472 39.33 38.63 7.52
N GLU A 473 38.78 39.39 6.60
CA GLU A 473 38.65 40.85 6.68
C GLU A 473 37.23 41.25 6.30
N GLY A 474 36.62 42.09 7.15
CA GLY A 474 35.40 42.82 6.87
C GLY A 474 35.72 44.26 6.48
N GLY A 475 34.75 44.91 5.82
CA GLY A 475 34.77 46.34 5.57
C GLY A 475 34.02 46.70 4.29
N GLY A 476 32.85 47.33 4.42
CA GLY A 476 32.08 47.80 3.27
C GLY A 476 30.71 48.35 3.63
N ALA A 477 30.71 49.53 4.26
CA ALA A 477 29.51 50.29 4.60
C ALA A 477 28.73 50.75 3.35
N GLY A 478 27.41 50.69 3.42
CA GLY A 478 26.50 51.27 2.43
C GLY A 478 25.24 51.80 3.11
N ARG A 479 25.31 53.05 3.58
CA ARG A 479 24.15 53.85 4.01
C ARG A 479 23.22 54.10 2.82
N ARG A 480 21.91 53.90 2.99
CA ARG A 480 20.90 54.67 2.24
C ARG A 480 19.79 55.09 3.19
N ASP A 481 19.67 56.40 3.27
CA ASP A 481 18.68 57.16 4.01
C ASP A 481 17.25 56.86 3.52
N THR A 482 16.34 56.84 4.48
CA THR A 482 14.93 57.16 4.27
C THR A 482 14.78 58.68 4.24
N PRO A 483 13.73 59.20 3.58
CA PRO A 483 12.80 59.96 4.40
C PRO A 483 11.34 59.66 4.12
N ARG A 484 10.58 59.79 5.20
CA ARG A 484 9.15 59.60 5.36
C ARG A 484 8.50 60.98 5.40
N THR A 485 7.66 61.29 4.41
CA THR A 485 6.62 62.34 4.39
C THR A 485 5.65 61.91 3.30
N GLY A 486 4.32 61.88 3.40
CA GLY A 486 3.34 62.26 4.40
C GLY A 486 1.97 61.97 3.78
N GLN A 487 0.96 61.67 4.61
CA GLN A 487 -0.43 61.51 4.19
C GLN A 487 -0.99 62.80 3.55
N ARG A 488 -1.78 62.66 2.48
CA ARG A 488 -3.21 63.04 2.38
C ARG A 488 -3.67 63.17 0.91
N GLY A 489 -4.83 62.58 0.60
CA GLY A 489 -5.82 63.23 -0.25
C GLY A 489 -6.22 62.56 -1.56
N ARG A 490 -7.39 61.88 -1.49
CA ARG A 490 -8.31 61.43 -2.56
C ARG A 490 -7.96 60.16 -3.32
#